data_AF-A0A2K1LB69-F1
#
_entry.id   AF-A0A2K1LB69-F1
#
_cell.length_a   1.000
_cell.length_b   1.000
_cell.length_c   1.000
_cell.angle_alpha   90.00
_cell.angle_beta   90.00
_cell.angle_gamma   90.00
#
_symmetry.space_group_name_H-M   'P 1'
#
loop_
_entity.id
_entity.type
_entity.pdbx_description
1 polymer ?
#
loop_
_entity_poly.entity_id
_entity_poly.type
_entity_poly.pdbx_seq_one_letter_code
_entity_poly.pdbx_strand_id
1 'polypeptide(L)'
;MASLCALQTQSWRSLCFAPARSPHSNIFLAPFSSPLDVVPHQTKSFEREGFWDGCSGEFPDLSSAARRELEISIFGRSVVASTRSTLGRRGPRTRGSAGVATEATLGGEITSENASADQKIGPLAMELTKDLTEDIVREALVWASLHGGVVGDKTNGKSGTSPGVGMVHVPLALLPTPFPRQAFEQALELATHYNTLVDRVSQDSHFLRECLAHTRKADSFTAKLMNIYDQILAEGIAQDIQLGLHRSDYMLDMATGALLQVEMNTISSSFAGLGALTSQLHKYLIGRFGQDLGLNVENVPENSAANDFAEGLGQAWLEYGNPNAAVLMIVHAKETNMYDQHWLSFKLYEKYGAKVFRRTFAEVAAQAKLDEKRTLLIGEQPIALVYFRSGYSPDDYVSDRDWDVRLLMERSTAVKSPSISYHLVGAKKIQQELTKPGVLERFLHDKDAIAKVRESFAGLWSLENDGGDHILEEAVAKPEGFVLKPQREGGGNNIYGKDVATTIKKLNQEELAAYVLMQRIFPTVHDSYLVRDGVCRTSKIISELGIFGTYLRNGEKEILNKQAGHLVRSKVSDSDEGGVAAGYGVLDSPYLT
;
A
#
# COMPACT_ATOMS: atom_id res chain seq x y z
N MET A 1 -20.37 -19.82 -63.97
CA MET A 1 -21.69 -19.15 -63.84
C MET A 1 -22.71 -20.22 -63.47
N ALA A 2 -23.67 -19.86 -62.59
CA ALA A 2 -24.59 -20.70 -61.80
C ALA A 2 -25.05 -22.09 -62.33
N SER A 3 -25.00 -23.12 -61.46
CA SER A 3 -26.20 -23.82 -60.92
C SER A 3 -25.91 -25.15 -60.19
N LEU A 4 -26.47 -25.26 -58.97
CA LEU A 4 -27.23 -26.37 -58.33
C LEU A 4 -26.63 -27.74 -57.92
N CYS A 5 -26.94 -28.07 -56.64
CA CYS A 5 -27.19 -29.37 -55.96
C CYS A 5 -25.97 -30.27 -55.62
N ALA A 6 -25.84 -30.94 -54.45
CA ALA A 6 -26.84 -31.50 -53.54
C ALA A 6 -26.31 -31.89 -52.10
N LEU A 7 -27.22 -31.83 -51.10
CA LEU A 7 -27.54 -32.75 -49.95
C LEU A 7 -26.52 -33.06 -48.82
N GLN A 8 -26.77 -32.61 -47.56
CA GLN A 8 -27.37 -33.31 -46.36
C GLN A 8 -26.33 -33.82 -45.33
N THR A 9 -26.54 -34.01 -44.01
CA THR A 9 -27.13 -33.29 -42.83
C THR A 9 -26.91 -34.21 -41.60
N GLN A 10 -26.56 -33.66 -40.41
CA GLN A 10 -26.95 -34.06 -39.01
C GLN A 10 -25.83 -33.66 -38.00
N SER A 11 -25.95 -32.55 -37.26
CA SER A 11 -26.58 -32.31 -35.93
C SER A 11 -25.91 -33.00 -34.72
N TRP A 12 -25.34 -32.18 -33.80
CA TRP A 12 -25.01 -32.57 -32.43
C TRP A 12 -25.75 -31.64 -31.45
N ARG A 13 -26.44 -32.23 -30.46
CA ARG A 13 -27.10 -31.56 -29.33
C ARG A 13 -26.42 -31.97 -28.01
N SER A 14 -26.47 -31.03 -27.08
CA SER A 14 -25.97 -30.95 -25.71
C SER A 14 -26.53 -31.99 -24.73
N LEU A 15 -25.80 -32.32 -23.65
CA LEU A 15 -26.24 -32.20 -22.23
C LEU A 15 -25.23 -32.80 -21.20
N CYS A 16 -25.17 -32.15 -20.04
CA CYS A 16 -24.44 -32.49 -18.81
C CYS A 16 -24.94 -33.77 -18.12
N PHE A 17 -24.12 -34.42 -17.25
CA PHE A 17 -24.43 -34.78 -15.84
C PHE A 17 -23.29 -35.56 -15.13
N ALA A 18 -23.30 -35.49 -13.80
CA ALA A 18 -22.36 -35.93 -12.75
C ALA A 18 -22.02 -37.44 -12.62
N PRO A 19 -21.21 -37.85 -11.61
CA PRO A 19 -21.28 -39.21 -11.07
C PRO A 19 -21.54 -39.29 -9.55
N ALA A 20 -22.24 -40.36 -9.12
CA ALA A 20 -22.45 -40.75 -7.74
C ALA A 20 -22.19 -42.27 -7.51
N ARG A 21 -21.44 -42.57 -6.44
CA ARG A 21 -21.43 -43.73 -5.49
C ARG A 21 -21.16 -45.21 -5.92
N SER A 22 -20.01 -45.74 -5.42
CA SER A 22 -19.66 -47.00 -4.66
C SER A 22 -20.49 -48.32 -4.79
N PRO A 23 -19.93 -49.56 -4.60
CA PRO A 23 -19.41 -50.06 -3.29
C PRO A 23 -18.28 -51.16 -3.24
N HIS A 24 -17.66 -51.26 -2.06
CA HIS A 24 -16.97 -52.36 -1.33
C HIS A 24 -16.28 -53.59 -2.00
N SER A 25 -15.02 -53.85 -1.60
CA SER A 25 -14.51 -55.18 -1.20
C SER A 25 -13.21 -55.09 -0.36
N ASN A 26 -13.18 -55.84 0.75
CA ASN A 26 -12.13 -55.99 1.78
C ASN A 26 -10.85 -56.69 1.28
N ILE A 27 -9.64 -56.30 1.74
CA ILE A 27 -8.49 -57.20 1.97
C ILE A 27 -7.66 -56.75 3.20
N PHE A 28 -7.19 -57.75 3.94
CA PHE A 28 -6.53 -57.81 5.26
C PHE A 28 -5.13 -57.17 5.41
N LEU A 29 -4.82 -56.81 6.68
CA LEU A 29 -3.49 -56.59 7.28
C LEU A 29 -2.78 -57.92 7.62
N ALA A 30 -1.44 -57.96 7.51
CA ALA A 30 -0.46 -58.56 8.45
C ALA A 30 0.99 -58.63 7.85
N PRO A 31 2.05 -58.69 8.68
CA PRO A 31 3.41 -58.15 8.42
C PRO A 31 4.51 -59.23 8.30
N PHE A 32 5.77 -58.88 7.98
CA PHE A 32 7.04 -59.57 8.38
C PHE A 32 8.28 -58.79 7.83
N SER A 33 9.19 -58.28 8.70
CA SER A 33 10.61 -58.68 8.96
C SER A 33 11.61 -58.51 7.79
N SER A 34 12.89 -58.09 7.89
CA SER A 34 13.86 -57.69 8.93
C SER A 34 15.16 -57.23 8.17
N PRO A 35 16.39 -57.30 8.72
CA PRO A 35 17.15 -56.28 9.44
C PRO A 35 18.36 -55.70 8.65
N LEU A 36 18.95 -54.59 9.12
CA LEU A 36 20.32 -54.19 8.77
C LEU A 36 21.07 -53.59 9.97
N ASP A 37 22.37 -53.89 9.98
CA ASP A 37 23.30 -53.98 11.09
C ASP A 37 23.76 -52.67 11.76
N VAL A 38 24.18 -52.82 13.02
CA VAL A 38 24.90 -51.86 13.86
C VAL A 38 26.38 -52.20 13.86
N VAL A 39 27.26 -51.25 13.54
CA VAL A 39 28.67 -51.20 14.01
C VAL A 39 29.07 -49.73 14.28
N PRO A 40 29.69 -49.40 15.43
CA PRO A 40 30.06 -48.03 15.81
C PRO A 40 31.53 -47.70 15.50
N HIS A 41 31.83 -46.44 15.17
CA HIS A 41 33.21 -45.93 15.13
C HIS A 41 33.42 -44.66 15.95
N GLN A 42 34.11 -44.89 17.07
CA GLN A 42 35.20 -44.12 17.70
C GLN A 42 35.26 -42.59 17.52
N THR A 43 35.03 -41.91 18.65
CA THR A 43 35.60 -40.60 18.98
C THR A 43 37.10 -40.71 19.25
N LYS A 44 37.89 -39.82 18.64
CA LYS A 44 39.27 -39.53 19.04
C LYS A 44 39.43 -38.04 19.31
N SER A 45 39.87 -37.78 20.53
CA SER A 45 40.45 -36.55 21.06
C SER A 45 41.67 -36.08 20.27
N PHE A 46 41.80 -34.77 20.09
CA PHE A 46 43.10 -34.11 19.95
C PHE A 46 43.10 -32.82 20.77
N GLU A 47 43.89 -32.82 21.84
CA GLU A 47 44.41 -31.64 22.49
C GLU A 47 45.51 -31.00 21.62
N ARG A 48 45.57 -29.67 21.60
CA ARG A 48 46.82 -28.90 21.71
C ARG A 48 46.54 -27.43 22.00
N GLU A 49 46.78 -27.10 23.26
CA GLU A 49 47.43 -25.91 23.85
C GLU A 49 47.76 -24.68 22.96
N GLY A 50 47.47 -23.49 23.50
CA GLY A 50 48.53 -22.52 23.78
C GLY A 50 48.34 -21.05 23.33
N PHE A 51 48.07 -20.18 24.33
CA PHE A 51 48.49 -18.77 24.47
C PHE A 51 47.89 -17.65 23.58
N TRP A 52 47.12 -16.71 24.16
CA TRP A 52 47.60 -15.55 24.91
C TRP A 52 46.48 -14.84 25.70
N ASP A 53 46.90 -14.24 26.82
CA ASP A 53 46.15 -13.64 27.92
C ASP A 53 45.35 -12.36 27.62
N GLY A 54 44.33 -12.15 28.46
CA GLY A 54 44.25 -10.94 29.28
C GLY A 54 43.30 -9.82 28.82
N CYS A 55 42.11 -9.77 29.42
CA CYS A 55 41.74 -8.65 30.30
C CYS A 55 40.38 -8.88 30.97
N SER A 56 40.42 -8.76 32.29
CA SER A 56 39.39 -8.85 33.30
C SER A 56 38.30 -7.78 33.21
N GLY A 57 37.06 -8.16 33.54
CA GLY A 57 35.97 -7.25 33.88
C GLY A 57 34.88 -8.01 34.62
N GLU A 58 34.93 -7.94 35.95
CA GLU A 58 34.00 -8.58 36.89
C GLU A 58 32.57 -8.01 36.81
N PHE A 59 31.55 -8.87 36.92
CA PHE A 59 30.24 -8.53 37.46
C PHE A 59 29.76 -9.68 38.37
N PRO A 60 29.16 -9.41 39.54
CA PRO A 60 28.93 -10.41 40.57
C PRO A 60 27.66 -11.23 40.35
N ASP A 61 27.79 -12.51 40.73
CA ASP A 61 26.73 -13.47 41.02
C ASP A 61 25.81 -12.98 42.15
N LEU A 62 24.49 -13.15 41.97
CA LEU A 62 23.56 -13.29 43.09
C LEU A 62 22.65 -14.50 42.84
N SER A 63 22.81 -15.48 43.73
CA SER A 63 22.11 -16.74 43.78
C SER A 63 20.72 -16.62 44.43
N SER A 64 19.82 -17.48 43.92
CA SER A 64 18.75 -18.19 44.63
C SER A 64 17.83 -17.45 45.63
N ALA A 65 16.52 -17.40 45.32
CA ALA A 65 15.48 -18.13 46.06
C ALA A 65 14.06 -17.77 45.59
N ALA A 66 13.27 -18.81 45.33
CA ALA A 66 11.84 -18.99 45.65
C ALA A 66 11.03 -19.63 44.51
N ARG A 67 11.00 -20.97 44.52
CA ARG A 67 9.93 -21.80 43.96
C ARG A 67 8.65 -21.55 44.76
N ARG A 68 7.50 -21.40 44.10
CA ARG A 68 6.20 -21.84 44.65
C ARG A 68 5.34 -22.44 43.53
N GLU A 69 4.88 -23.65 43.83
CA GLU A 69 3.91 -24.46 43.11
C GLU A 69 2.50 -23.86 43.23
N LEU A 70 1.66 -24.16 42.25
CA LEU A 70 0.21 -24.14 42.39
C LEU A 70 -0.39 -25.21 41.48
N GLU A 71 -0.68 -26.37 42.08
CA GLU A 71 -1.60 -27.38 41.56
C GLU A 71 -3.04 -26.90 41.79
N ILE A 72 -3.89 -26.99 40.77
CA ILE A 72 -5.34 -27.09 40.96
C ILE A 72 -5.85 -28.25 40.11
N SER A 73 -6.39 -29.24 40.82
CA SER A 73 -7.13 -30.40 40.34
C SER A 73 -8.55 -30.01 39.92
N ILE A 74 -9.04 -30.50 38.78
CA ILE A 74 -10.48 -30.70 38.55
C ILE A 74 -10.71 -32.06 37.89
N PHE A 75 -11.34 -32.95 38.65
CA PHE A 75 -12.07 -34.13 38.19
C PHE A 75 -13.51 -33.73 37.84
N GLY A 76 -14.09 -34.30 36.79
CA GLY A 76 -15.54 -34.19 36.54
C GLY A 76 -15.99 -34.71 35.18
N ARG A 77 -16.39 -35.99 35.13
CA ARG A 77 -17.11 -36.65 34.02
C ARG A 77 -18.61 -36.30 34.04
N SER A 78 -19.22 -36.17 32.84
CA SER A 78 -20.51 -36.76 32.36
C SER A 78 -21.15 -35.85 31.29
N VAL A 79 -21.37 -36.26 30.03
CA VAL A 79 -22.33 -37.25 29.45
C VAL A 79 -23.70 -36.63 29.09
N VAL A 80 -24.01 -36.64 27.76
CA VAL A 80 -25.36 -36.76 27.08
C VAL A 80 -26.26 -35.52 27.11
N ALA A 81 -27.06 -35.10 26.10
CA ALA A 81 -27.37 -35.44 24.70
C ALA A 81 -28.07 -34.20 24.07
N SER A 82 -27.87 -33.87 22.79
CA SER A 82 -28.76 -34.24 21.66
C SER A 82 -30.27 -34.28 21.97
N THR A 83 -31.02 -33.28 21.50
CA THR A 83 -32.41 -33.49 21.04
C THR A 83 -32.71 -32.70 19.77
N ARG A 84 -33.47 -33.36 18.90
CA ARG A 84 -33.85 -33.01 17.53
C ARG A 84 -35.09 -32.11 17.46
N SER A 85 -35.11 -31.31 16.40
CA SER A 85 -36.22 -30.85 15.55
C SER A 85 -37.65 -31.36 15.81
N THR A 86 -38.62 -30.43 15.73
CA THR A 86 -39.94 -30.67 15.13
C THR A 86 -40.47 -29.42 14.39
N LEU A 87 -40.55 -29.55 13.06
CA LEU A 87 -41.72 -29.29 12.21
C LEU A 87 -42.70 -28.14 12.53
N GLY A 88 -42.83 -27.22 11.55
CA GLY A 88 -43.98 -26.32 11.39
C GLY A 88 -44.02 -25.69 10.00
N ARG A 89 -44.64 -26.37 9.02
CA ARG A 89 -45.03 -25.79 7.72
C ARG A 89 -46.34 -25.01 7.88
N ARG A 90 -46.45 -23.81 7.27
CA ARG A 90 -47.63 -23.35 6.51
C ARG A 90 -47.25 -22.16 5.62
N GLY A 91 -47.85 -22.12 4.44
CA GLY A 91 -47.33 -21.47 3.22
C GLY A 91 -47.80 -20.04 2.93
N PRO A 92 -47.65 -19.60 1.66
CA PRO A 92 -47.56 -18.20 1.29
C PRO A 92 -48.90 -17.59 0.86
N ARG A 93 -49.04 -16.27 0.99
CA ARG A 93 -50.05 -15.48 0.28
C ARG A 93 -49.38 -14.52 -0.69
N THR A 94 -49.90 -14.54 -1.91
CA THR A 94 -49.53 -13.74 -3.06
C THR A 94 -50.60 -12.69 -3.35
N ARG A 95 -50.15 -11.65 -4.08
CA ARG A 95 -50.88 -10.74 -4.99
C ARG A 95 -51.81 -9.66 -4.43
N GLY A 96 -51.60 -8.46 -4.97
CA GLY A 96 -52.57 -7.35 -4.99
C GLY A 96 -51.96 -6.10 -5.59
N SER A 97 -52.08 -5.96 -6.92
CA SER A 97 -51.66 -4.84 -7.77
C SER A 97 -52.70 -3.71 -7.84
N ALA A 98 -52.23 -2.55 -8.33
CA ALA A 98 -52.98 -1.40 -8.89
C ALA A 98 -53.66 -0.48 -7.85
N GLY A 99 -53.69 0.84 -7.99
CA GLY A 99 -53.24 1.76 -9.03
C GLY A 99 -53.97 3.11 -8.85
N VAL A 100 -53.58 4.09 -9.65
CA VAL A 100 -54.30 5.34 -9.99
C VAL A 100 -53.97 6.60 -9.16
N ALA A 101 -53.65 7.63 -9.94
CA ALA A 101 -53.27 8.99 -9.64
C ALA A 101 -54.43 9.89 -9.15
N THR A 102 -54.09 11.06 -8.63
CA THR A 102 -54.83 12.31 -8.86
C THR A 102 -53.96 13.52 -8.53
N GLU A 103 -53.96 14.49 -9.44
CA GLU A 103 -53.44 15.86 -9.27
C GLU A 103 -54.36 16.68 -8.36
N ALA A 104 -53.81 17.70 -7.67
CA ALA A 104 -54.28 19.11 -7.75
C ALA A 104 -53.74 19.97 -6.58
N THR A 105 -52.81 20.86 -6.93
CA THR A 105 -52.76 22.32 -6.67
C THR A 105 -53.20 22.98 -5.34
N LEU A 106 -52.34 23.97 -4.98
CA LEU A 106 -52.57 25.29 -4.36
C LEU A 106 -52.26 25.48 -2.87
N GLY A 107 -51.14 26.16 -2.62
CA GLY A 107 -51.10 27.48 -1.97
C GLY A 107 -51.18 27.52 -0.45
N GLY A 108 -50.13 28.05 0.20
CA GLY A 108 -50.22 28.48 1.60
C GLY A 108 -48.89 28.68 2.30
N GLU A 109 -48.45 29.93 2.32
CA GLU A 109 -47.75 30.62 3.42
C GLU A 109 -46.31 30.23 3.81
N ILE A 110 -45.43 31.19 3.53
CA ILE A 110 -44.11 31.37 4.11
C ILE A 110 -44.31 31.80 5.57
N THR A 111 -43.93 30.95 6.52
CA THR A 111 -43.65 31.36 7.89
C THR A 111 -42.21 31.01 8.21
N SER A 112 -41.40 32.05 8.33
CA SER A 112 -40.05 32.03 8.89
C SER A 112 -40.10 31.70 10.37
N GLU A 113 -39.72 30.50 10.76
CA GLU A 113 -39.30 30.21 12.12
C GLU A 113 -37.91 29.57 12.12
N ASN A 114 -36.97 30.34 12.66
CA ASN A 114 -35.69 29.85 13.12
C ASN A 114 -35.91 28.73 14.13
N ALA A 115 -35.55 27.51 13.75
CA ALA A 115 -35.19 26.46 14.69
C ALA A 115 -33.79 25.98 14.34
N SER A 116 -32.82 26.55 15.04
CA SER A 116 -31.47 26.01 15.20
C SER A 116 -31.56 24.57 15.69
N ALA A 117 -31.53 23.62 14.76
CA ALA A 117 -31.18 22.25 15.07
C ALA A 117 -29.65 22.17 15.02
N ASP A 118 -29.03 22.25 16.20
CA ASP A 118 -27.66 21.87 16.43
C ASP A 118 -27.40 20.49 15.80
N GLN A 119 -26.75 20.48 14.65
CA GLN A 119 -26.15 19.28 14.08
C GLN A 119 -24.76 19.10 14.72
N LYS A 120 -24.75 18.91 16.04
CA LYS A 120 -23.62 18.35 16.77
C LYS A 120 -23.89 16.87 16.96
N ILE A 121 -23.04 16.05 16.36
CA ILE A 121 -22.38 14.86 16.92
C ILE A 121 -21.88 14.07 15.71
N GLY A 122 -20.62 14.30 15.35
CA GLY A 122 -19.84 13.29 14.66
C GLY A 122 -19.55 12.12 15.63
N PRO A 123 -19.38 10.89 15.13
CA PRO A 123 -19.36 9.66 15.93
C PRO A 123 -18.19 9.48 16.92
N LEU A 124 -17.30 10.48 17.05
CA LEU A 124 -16.19 10.49 18.02
C LEU A 124 -16.37 11.53 19.14
N ALA A 125 -17.53 12.17 19.24
CA ALA A 125 -17.78 13.22 20.25
C ALA A 125 -17.94 12.69 21.69
N MET A 126 -17.85 11.37 21.91
CA MET A 126 -17.94 10.78 23.24
C MET A 126 -16.53 10.49 23.77
N GLU A 127 -16.13 11.26 24.79
CA GLU A 127 -14.89 11.00 25.51
C GLU A 127 -15.00 9.61 26.18
N LEU A 128 -14.16 8.67 25.74
CA LEU A 128 -14.15 7.32 26.28
C LEU A 128 -13.77 7.34 27.75
N THR A 129 -14.47 6.55 28.56
CA THR A 129 -14.03 6.34 29.94
C THR A 129 -12.65 5.68 29.95
N LYS A 130 -11.88 5.91 31.02
CA LYS A 130 -10.54 5.33 31.16
C LYS A 130 -10.58 3.80 31.07
N ASP A 131 -11.52 3.16 31.79
CA ASP A 131 -11.65 1.71 31.83
C ASP A 131 -11.98 1.13 30.44
N LEU A 132 -12.93 1.74 29.72
CA LEU A 132 -13.27 1.32 28.36
C LEU A 132 -12.07 1.49 27.41
N THR A 133 -11.35 2.61 27.52
CA THR A 133 -10.13 2.85 26.71
C THR A 133 -9.07 1.78 26.97
N GLU A 134 -8.80 1.43 28.23
CA GLU A 134 -7.82 0.41 28.59
C GLU A 134 -8.21 -0.98 28.06
N ASP A 135 -9.50 -1.33 28.11
CA ASP A 135 -10.00 -2.59 27.57
C ASP A 135 -9.89 -2.66 26.04
N ILE A 136 -10.26 -1.59 25.31
CA ILE A 136 -10.14 -1.54 23.85
C ILE A 136 -8.66 -1.61 23.44
N VAL A 137 -7.77 -0.88 24.13
CA VAL A 137 -6.32 -0.93 23.87
C VAL A 137 -5.77 -2.34 24.07
N ARG A 138 -6.15 -3.02 25.16
CA ARG A 138 -5.74 -4.40 25.41
C ARG A 138 -6.16 -5.33 24.28
N GLU A 139 -7.41 -5.26 23.85
CA GLU A 139 -7.92 -6.08 22.74
C GLU A 139 -7.21 -5.75 21.42
N ALA A 140 -6.96 -4.47 21.13
CA ALA A 140 -6.27 -4.04 19.92
C ALA A 140 -4.84 -4.59 19.84
N LEU A 141 -4.09 -4.53 20.94
CA LEU A 141 -2.71 -5.02 21.02
C LEU A 141 -2.64 -6.56 20.90
N VAL A 142 -3.57 -7.27 21.54
CA VAL A 142 -3.70 -8.73 21.39
C VAL A 142 -4.03 -9.10 19.96
N TRP A 143 -5.03 -8.43 19.36
CA TRP A 143 -5.43 -8.68 17.99
C TRP A 143 -4.28 -8.43 17.00
N ALA A 144 -3.60 -7.29 17.11
CA ALA A 144 -2.45 -6.96 16.25
C ALA A 144 -1.34 -8.02 16.33
N SER A 145 -1.07 -8.53 17.54
CA SER A 145 -0.08 -9.59 17.76
C SER A 145 -0.47 -10.91 17.11
N LEU A 146 -1.76 -11.29 17.17
CA LEU A 146 -2.27 -12.54 16.61
C LEU A 146 -2.42 -12.52 15.08
N HIS A 147 -2.61 -11.34 14.48
CA HIS A 147 -2.90 -11.19 13.05
C HIS A 147 -1.72 -10.61 12.26
N GLY A 148 -0.57 -10.41 12.89
CA GLY A 148 0.63 -9.90 12.22
C GLY A 148 0.57 -8.41 11.88
N GLY A 149 -0.18 -7.63 12.66
CA GLY A 149 -0.18 -6.16 12.63
C GLY A 149 1.07 -5.58 13.30
N VAL A 150 2.25 -6.02 12.86
CA VAL A 150 3.55 -5.78 13.50
C VAL A 150 4.60 -5.23 12.54
N VAL A 151 5.57 -4.53 13.10
CA VAL A 151 6.79 -4.06 12.45
C VAL A 151 8.00 -4.40 13.32
N GLY A 152 9.20 -4.26 12.76
CA GLY A 152 10.43 -4.31 13.54
C GLY A 152 10.56 -3.08 14.46
N ASP A 153 10.84 -3.32 15.74
CA ASP A 153 11.12 -2.28 16.74
C ASP A 153 12.46 -1.62 16.44
N LYS A 154 12.44 -0.30 16.21
CA LYS A 154 13.64 0.48 15.89
C LYS A 154 14.68 0.49 17.01
N THR A 155 14.27 0.25 18.25
CA THR A 155 15.20 0.16 19.40
C THR A 155 15.99 -1.16 19.39
N ASN A 156 15.51 -2.16 18.65
CA ASN A 156 16.18 -3.44 18.47
C ASN A 156 16.99 -3.45 17.17
N GLY A 157 18.31 -3.44 17.28
CA GLY A 157 19.21 -3.40 16.11
C GLY A 157 19.10 -4.57 15.12
N LYS A 158 18.40 -5.66 15.48
CA LYS A 158 18.18 -6.83 14.60
C LYS A 158 16.81 -6.84 13.91
N SER A 159 15.86 -6.01 14.35
CA SER A 159 14.46 -6.09 13.91
C SER A 159 14.26 -5.78 12.42
N GLY A 160 15.15 -5.00 11.82
CA GLY A 160 15.16 -4.70 10.38
C GLY A 160 15.87 -5.75 9.51
N THR A 161 16.54 -6.74 10.10
CA THR A 161 17.34 -7.74 9.36
C THR A 161 16.96 -9.19 9.67
N SER A 162 16.38 -9.44 10.84
CA SER A 162 16.08 -10.78 11.35
C SER A 162 14.58 -10.92 11.61
N PRO A 163 13.83 -11.58 10.71
CA PRO A 163 12.40 -11.83 10.91
C PRO A 163 12.13 -12.54 12.23
N GLY A 164 11.04 -12.15 12.90
CA GLY A 164 10.55 -12.78 14.14
C GLY A 164 11.24 -12.29 15.43
N VAL A 165 12.20 -11.37 15.34
CA VAL A 165 12.93 -10.84 16.51
C VAL A 165 12.68 -9.35 16.66
N GLY A 166 12.41 -8.90 17.89
CA GLY A 166 12.23 -7.48 18.19
C GLY A 166 11.05 -6.88 17.45
N MET A 167 9.89 -7.55 17.51
CA MET A 167 8.66 -7.07 16.88
C MET A 167 7.89 -6.18 17.84
N VAL A 168 7.25 -5.15 17.31
CA VAL A 168 6.29 -4.29 18.01
C VAL A 168 5.06 -4.12 17.13
N HIS A 169 3.90 -3.89 17.73
CA HIS A 169 2.70 -3.56 16.95
C HIS A 169 2.96 -2.30 16.10
N VAL A 170 2.32 -2.23 14.93
CA VAL A 170 2.40 -1.00 14.13
C VAL A 170 1.75 0.16 14.90
N PRO A 171 2.32 1.39 14.88
CA PRO A 171 1.64 2.55 15.43
C PRO A 171 0.28 2.76 14.75
N LEU A 172 -0.79 2.87 15.54
CA LEU A 172 -2.16 2.87 15.03
C LEU A 172 -3.05 3.90 15.75
N ALA A 173 -4.05 4.41 15.04
CA ALA A 173 -5.23 4.98 15.67
C ALA A 173 -6.07 3.84 16.25
N LEU A 174 -6.64 4.01 17.44
CA LEU A 174 -7.40 2.95 18.12
C LEU A 174 -8.78 2.72 17.47
N LEU A 175 -9.36 3.78 16.92
CA LEU A 175 -10.67 3.81 16.29
C LEU A 175 -10.56 4.57 14.95
N PRO A 176 -11.41 4.24 13.97
CA PRO A 176 -11.35 4.85 12.63
C PRO A 176 -11.73 6.33 12.64
N THR A 177 -11.05 7.14 11.82
CA THR A 177 -11.31 8.57 11.71
C THR A 177 -12.50 8.87 10.77
N PRO A 178 -13.42 9.80 11.12
CA PRO A 178 -14.55 10.16 10.27
C PRO A 178 -14.11 10.68 8.91
N PHE A 179 -14.76 10.22 7.84
CA PHE A 179 -14.48 10.67 6.48
C PHE A 179 -15.79 10.70 5.67
N PRO A 180 -16.12 11.79 4.94
CA PRO A 180 -17.36 11.85 4.17
C PRO A 180 -17.44 10.76 3.10
N ARG A 181 -18.54 10.02 3.06
CA ARG A 181 -18.74 8.92 2.09
C ARG A 181 -18.55 9.37 0.64
N GLN A 182 -19.12 10.51 0.28
CA GLN A 182 -19.03 11.06 -1.08
C GLN A 182 -17.58 11.35 -1.49
N ALA A 183 -16.78 11.94 -0.60
CA ALA A 183 -15.37 12.21 -0.88
C ALA A 183 -14.55 10.90 -0.99
N PHE A 184 -14.89 9.89 -0.19
CA PHE A 184 -14.24 8.58 -0.27
C PHE A 184 -14.54 7.92 -1.63
N GLU A 185 -15.81 7.91 -2.06
CA GLU A 185 -16.24 7.38 -3.35
C GLU A 185 -15.59 8.12 -4.52
N GLN A 186 -15.49 9.45 -4.46
CA GLN A 186 -14.74 10.26 -5.42
C GLN A 186 -13.27 9.81 -5.51
N ALA A 187 -12.61 9.58 -4.38
CA ALA A 187 -11.22 9.11 -4.34
C ALA A 187 -11.06 7.72 -4.99
N LEU A 188 -12.03 6.83 -4.81
CA LEU A 188 -12.03 5.50 -5.42
C LEU A 188 -12.14 5.57 -6.94
N GLU A 189 -13.04 6.42 -7.47
CA GLU A 189 -13.22 6.60 -8.91
C GLU A 189 -11.94 7.10 -9.60
N LEU A 190 -11.24 8.03 -8.96
CA LEU A 190 -10.01 8.63 -9.47
C LEU A 190 -8.88 7.62 -9.70
N ALA A 191 -8.85 6.49 -8.98
CA ALA A 191 -7.76 5.52 -9.04
C ALA A 191 -7.48 5.02 -10.47
N THR A 192 -8.53 4.65 -11.21
CA THR A 192 -8.38 4.12 -12.58
C THR A 192 -7.98 5.20 -13.58
N HIS A 193 -8.45 6.44 -13.40
CA HIS A 193 -8.04 7.58 -14.20
C HIS A 193 -6.56 7.92 -13.98
N TYR A 194 -6.09 7.90 -12.73
CA TYR A 194 -4.67 8.11 -12.41
C TYR A 194 -3.78 6.98 -12.91
N ASN A 195 -4.22 5.72 -12.85
CA ASN A 195 -3.49 4.60 -13.45
C ASN A 195 -3.24 4.84 -14.95
N THR A 196 -4.30 5.16 -15.70
CA THR A 196 -4.21 5.47 -17.13
C THR A 196 -3.35 6.71 -17.38
N LEU A 197 -3.49 7.76 -16.57
CA LEU A 197 -2.69 8.97 -16.69
C LEU A 197 -1.19 8.66 -16.51
N VAL A 198 -0.82 7.94 -15.45
CA VAL A 198 0.58 7.56 -15.20
C VAL A 198 1.14 6.76 -16.37
N ASP A 199 0.39 5.76 -16.85
CA ASP A 199 0.83 4.95 -17.98
C ASP A 199 1.06 5.77 -19.25
N ARG A 200 0.13 6.67 -19.60
CA ARG A 200 0.22 7.48 -20.82
C ARG A 200 1.31 8.54 -20.73
N VAL A 201 1.49 9.18 -19.58
CA VAL A 201 2.61 10.12 -19.37
C VAL A 201 3.94 9.38 -19.47
N SER A 202 4.04 8.15 -18.95
CA SER A 202 5.28 7.36 -19.02
C SER A 202 5.74 7.02 -20.45
N GLN A 203 4.81 7.05 -21.41
CA GLN A 203 5.06 6.74 -22.82
C GLN A 203 5.54 7.98 -23.60
N ASP A 204 5.29 9.19 -23.10
CA ASP A 204 5.70 10.44 -23.75
C ASP A 204 7.12 10.85 -23.30
N SER A 205 8.12 10.28 -23.98
CA SER A 205 9.53 10.56 -23.69
C SER A 205 9.93 12.02 -23.90
N HIS A 206 9.28 12.73 -24.83
CA HIS A 206 9.53 14.15 -25.04
C HIS A 206 9.06 14.94 -23.83
N PHE A 207 7.83 14.69 -23.37
CA PHE A 207 7.27 15.35 -22.21
C PHE A 207 8.10 15.13 -20.94
N LEU A 208 8.50 13.89 -20.63
CA LEU A 208 9.32 13.62 -19.45
C LEU A 208 10.67 14.34 -19.50
N ARG A 209 11.34 14.33 -20.66
CA ARG A 209 12.63 15.02 -20.85
C ARG A 209 12.50 16.53 -20.72
N GLU A 210 11.47 17.11 -21.31
CA GLU A 210 11.20 18.54 -21.28
C GLU A 210 10.89 19.00 -19.85
N CYS A 211 9.96 18.35 -19.17
CA CYS A 211 9.52 18.73 -17.82
C CYS A 211 10.65 18.63 -16.79
N LEU A 212 11.55 17.66 -16.95
CA LEU A 212 12.64 17.40 -15.99
C LEU A 212 13.99 17.98 -16.44
N ALA A 213 14.05 18.75 -17.54
CA ALA A 213 15.31 19.26 -18.09
C ALA A 213 16.07 20.16 -17.11
N HIS A 214 15.35 21.07 -16.45
CA HIS A 214 15.92 21.98 -15.45
C HIS A 214 16.18 21.26 -14.12
N THR A 215 15.22 20.46 -13.66
CA THR A 215 15.36 19.61 -12.49
C THR A 215 16.59 18.69 -12.57
N ARG A 216 16.90 18.13 -13.74
CA ARG A 216 18.11 17.31 -13.97
C ARG A 216 19.42 18.05 -13.70
N LYS A 217 19.46 19.37 -13.87
CA LYS A 217 20.66 20.18 -13.58
C LYS A 217 20.78 20.47 -12.09
N ALA A 218 19.64 20.69 -11.43
CA ALA A 218 19.57 21.07 -10.03
C ALA A 218 19.60 19.88 -9.06
N ASP A 219 19.18 18.69 -9.50
CA ASP A 219 19.04 17.50 -8.65
C ASP A 219 19.78 16.28 -9.20
N SER A 220 20.85 15.88 -8.50
CA SER A 220 21.72 14.77 -8.90
C SER A 220 21.01 13.41 -8.89
N PHE A 221 20.04 13.21 -8.01
CA PHE A 221 19.27 11.97 -7.94
C PHE A 221 18.38 11.81 -9.18
N THR A 222 17.57 12.82 -9.50
CA THR A 222 16.77 12.86 -10.73
C THR A 222 17.66 12.76 -11.97
N ALA A 223 18.85 13.38 -11.96
CA ALA A 223 19.79 13.26 -13.06
C ALA A 223 20.23 11.83 -13.34
N LYS A 224 20.54 11.05 -12.28
CA LYS A 224 20.89 9.64 -12.43
C LYS A 224 19.72 8.78 -12.91
N LEU A 225 18.49 9.05 -12.46
CA LEU A 225 17.28 8.38 -12.99
C LEU A 225 17.07 8.69 -14.48
N MET A 226 17.22 9.96 -14.88
CA MET A 226 17.12 10.40 -16.27
C MET A 226 18.22 9.80 -17.16
N ASN A 227 19.44 9.63 -16.64
CA ASN A 227 20.52 8.96 -17.38
C ASN A 227 20.16 7.50 -17.70
N ILE A 228 19.58 6.78 -16.74
CA ILE A 228 19.09 5.40 -16.97
C ILE A 228 18.00 5.41 -18.03
N TYR A 229 17.04 6.33 -17.92
CA TYR A 229 15.94 6.47 -18.89
C TYR A 229 16.45 6.76 -20.30
N ASP A 230 17.37 7.71 -20.45
CA ASP A 230 17.99 8.05 -21.74
C ASP A 230 18.72 6.86 -22.35
N GLN A 231 19.44 6.10 -21.52
CA GLN A 231 20.19 4.95 -21.99
C GLN A 231 19.28 3.82 -22.47
N ILE A 232 18.22 3.48 -21.73
CA ILE A 232 17.29 2.42 -22.18
C ILE A 232 16.51 2.81 -23.43
N LEU A 233 16.22 4.10 -23.63
CA LEU A 233 15.61 4.58 -24.87
C LEU A 233 16.58 4.48 -26.05
N ALA A 234 17.85 4.85 -25.86
CA ALA A 234 18.87 4.74 -26.89
C ALA A 234 19.15 3.28 -27.30
N GLU A 235 19.12 2.35 -26.35
CA GLU A 235 19.32 0.92 -26.59
C GLU A 235 18.05 0.19 -27.08
N GLY A 236 16.89 0.81 -26.98
CA GLY A 236 15.59 0.18 -27.17
C GLY A 236 15.10 -0.54 -25.90
N ILE A 237 13.85 -0.26 -25.52
CA ILE A 237 13.18 -0.85 -24.36
C ILE A 237 12.94 -2.33 -24.61
N ALA A 238 13.49 -3.20 -23.74
CA ALA A 238 13.44 -4.66 -23.92
C ALA A 238 12.13 -5.30 -23.42
N GLN A 239 11.38 -4.64 -22.55
CA GLN A 239 10.16 -5.18 -21.93
C GLN A 239 8.97 -4.26 -22.21
N ASP A 240 7.98 -4.83 -22.87
CA ASP A 240 6.76 -4.15 -23.34
C ASP A 240 5.57 -4.30 -22.34
N ILE A 241 5.67 -5.22 -21.38
CA ILE A 241 4.74 -5.35 -20.26
C ILE A 241 5.05 -4.24 -19.24
N GLN A 242 4.05 -3.41 -18.93
CA GLN A 242 4.13 -2.38 -17.89
C GLN A 242 3.21 -2.71 -16.72
N LEU A 243 3.77 -2.67 -15.50
CA LEU A 243 3.04 -2.89 -14.24
C LEU A 243 3.20 -1.68 -13.32
N GLY A 244 2.08 -1.07 -12.96
CA GLY A 244 1.97 -0.02 -11.96
C GLY A 244 1.29 -0.50 -10.68
N LEU A 245 1.96 -0.32 -9.54
CA LEU A 245 1.38 -0.44 -8.21
C LEU A 245 1.44 0.91 -7.51
N HIS A 246 0.37 1.68 -7.66
CA HIS A 246 0.33 3.09 -7.33
C HIS A 246 -0.41 3.36 -6.03
N ARG A 247 -0.17 4.53 -5.44
CA ARG A 247 -1.03 5.10 -4.40
C ARG A 247 -1.18 6.61 -4.62
N SER A 248 -2.39 7.03 -4.90
CA SER A 248 -2.75 8.45 -4.96
C SER A 248 -3.20 8.90 -3.58
N ASP A 249 -2.51 9.87 -3.00
CA ASP A 249 -2.77 10.34 -1.64
C ASP A 249 -3.56 11.67 -1.66
N TYR A 250 -4.54 11.82 -0.78
CA TYR A 250 -5.50 12.93 -0.76
C TYR A 250 -5.72 13.47 0.66
N MET A 251 -6.06 14.75 0.73
CA MET A 251 -6.59 15.41 1.92
C MET A 251 -7.89 16.13 1.55
N LEU A 252 -8.88 16.07 2.45
CA LEU A 252 -10.12 16.83 2.29
C LEU A 252 -9.91 18.24 2.86
N ASP A 253 -9.91 19.25 2.00
CA ASP A 253 -9.74 20.63 2.43
C ASP A 253 -10.98 21.13 3.19
N MET A 254 -10.80 21.62 4.41
CA MET A 254 -11.91 22.06 5.26
C MET A 254 -12.62 23.29 4.69
N ALA A 255 -11.88 24.24 4.12
CA ALA A 255 -12.43 25.51 3.68
C ALA A 255 -13.32 25.37 2.44
N THR A 256 -12.92 24.50 1.52
CA THR A 256 -13.62 24.29 0.24
C THR A 256 -14.49 23.03 0.22
N GLY A 257 -14.22 22.06 1.09
CA GLY A 257 -14.81 20.72 1.03
C GLY A 257 -14.27 19.86 -0.11
N ALA A 258 -13.24 20.32 -0.82
CA ALA A 258 -12.68 19.62 -1.97
C ALA A 258 -11.70 18.51 -1.55
N LEU A 259 -11.77 17.37 -2.24
CA LEU A 259 -10.79 16.30 -2.10
C LEU A 259 -9.57 16.61 -2.97
N LEU A 260 -8.47 17.03 -2.35
CA LEU A 260 -7.27 17.48 -3.06
C LEU A 260 -6.14 16.46 -2.96
N GLN A 261 -5.54 16.11 -4.10
CA GLN A 261 -4.41 15.20 -4.20
C GLN A 261 -3.15 15.84 -3.61
N VAL A 262 -2.58 15.16 -2.61
CA VAL A 262 -1.30 15.50 -1.98
C VAL A 262 -0.13 15.14 -2.90
N GLU A 263 -0.11 13.89 -3.40
CA GLU A 263 0.91 13.36 -4.29
C GLU A 263 0.46 12.05 -4.96
N MET A 264 1.18 11.67 -6.01
CA MET A 264 1.04 10.36 -6.67
C MET A 264 2.29 9.52 -6.41
N ASN A 265 2.14 8.42 -5.68
CA ASN A 265 3.23 7.48 -5.41
C ASN A 265 3.28 6.43 -6.52
N THR A 266 4.34 6.45 -7.33
CA THR A 266 4.52 5.48 -8.42
C THR A 266 5.54 4.39 -8.14
N ILE A 267 6.33 4.52 -7.07
CA ILE A 267 7.35 3.56 -6.64
C ILE A 267 7.16 3.18 -5.17
N SER A 268 7.37 1.89 -4.84
CA SER A 268 7.44 1.40 -3.45
C SER A 268 6.26 1.82 -2.54
N SER A 269 5.06 1.87 -3.12
CA SER A 269 3.81 2.17 -2.41
C SER A 269 3.60 1.18 -1.25
N SER A 270 3.92 1.62 -0.04
CA SER A 270 3.90 0.79 1.17
C SER A 270 2.51 0.70 1.81
N PHE A 271 2.36 -0.24 2.74
CA PHE A 271 1.21 -0.42 3.65
C PHE A 271 -0.06 -1.00 3.03
N ALA A 272 0.02 -1.62 1.85
CA ALA A 272 -1.10 -2.39 1.30
C ALA A 272 -1.50 -3.57 2.21
N GLY A 273 -0.53 -4.20 2.89
CA GLY A 273 -0.75 -5.25 3.89
C GLY A 273 -1.27 -4.68 5.20
N LEU A 274 -0.48 -3.81 5.82
CA LEU A 274 -0.80 -3.30 7.16
C LEU A 274 -2.05 -2.41 7.18
N GLY A 275 -2.33 -1.62 6.13
CA GLY A 275 -3.54 -0.81 6.04
C GLY A 275 -4.83 -1.65 5.96
N ALA A 276 -4.77 -2.79 5.24
CA ALA A 276 -5.86 -3.75 5.22
C ALA A 276 -6.09 -4.39 6.60
N LEU A 277 -5.01 -4.72 7.33
CA LEU A 277 -5.11 -5.21 8.71
C LEU A 277 -5.66 -4.15 9.67
N THR A 278 -5.31 -2.87 9.51
CA THR A 278 -5.88 -1.78 10.32
C THR A 278 -7.40 -1.68 10.12
N SER A 279 -7.88 -1.81 8.88
CA SER A 279 -9.32 -1.81 8.59
C SER A 279 -10.03 -3.00 9.25
N GLN A 280 -9.40 -4.18 9.22
CA GLN A 280 -9.92 -5.39 9.89
C GLN A 280 -9.92 -5.25 11.42
N LEU A 281 -8.87 -4.65 12.00
CA LEU A 281 -8.79 -4.35 13.42
C LEU A 281 -9.95 -3.44 13.84
N HIS A 282 -10.17 -2.33 13.13
CA HIS A 282 -11.25 -1.40 13.45
C HIS A 282 -12.63 -2.07 13.34
N LYS A 283 -12.85 -2.92 12.33
CA LYS A 283 -14.09 -3.73 12.24
C LYS A 283 -14.25 -4.68 13.42
N TYR A 284 -13.17 -5.34 13.84
CA TYR A 284 -13.18 -6.23 15.00
C TYR A 284 -13.53 -5.48 16.29
N LEU A 285 -12.88 -4.33 16.54
CA LEU A 285 -13.13 -3.51 17.73
C LEU A 285 -14.56 -2.95 17.73
N ILE A 286 -15.05 -2.43 16.61
CA ILE A 286 -16.44 -1.96 16.49
C ILE A 286 -17.44 -3.11 16.62
N GLY A 287 -17.13 -4.29 16.10
CA GLY A 287 -17.98 -5.48 16.30
C GLY A 287 -18.12 -5.88 17.77
N ARG A 288 -17.10 -5.59 18.60
CA ARG A 288 -17.07 -5.93 20.03
C ARG A 288 -17.62 -4.83 20.93
N PHE A 289 -17.30 -3.57 20.63
CA PHE A 289 -17.59 -2.41 21.48
C PHE A 289 -18.53 -1.39 20.82
N GLY A 290 -19.04 -1.65 19.62
CA GLY A 290 -19.77 -0.67 18.81
C GLY A 290 -21.04 -0.12 19.45
N GLN A 291 -21.72 -0.89 20.29
CA GLN A 291 -22.89 -0.40 21.04
C GLN A 291 -22.49 0.68 22.07
N ASP A 292 -21.40 0.45 22.80
CA ASP A 292 -20.87 1.40 23.78
C ASP A 292 -20.26 2.63 23.10
N LEU A 293 -19.72 2.45 21.89
CA LEU A 293 -19.08 3.50 21.08
C LEU A 293 -20.07 4.28 20.19
N GLY A 294 -21.29 3.79 19.99
CA GLY A 294 -22.21 4.35 18.98
C GLY A 294 -21.73 4.20 17.54
N LEU A 295 -20.92 3.17 17.26
CA LEU A 295 -20.30 2.91 15.95
C LEU A 295 -20.90 1.69 15.27
N ASN A 296 -21.00 1.74 13.94
CA ASN A 296 -21.46 0.62 13.11
C ASN A 296 -20.33 0.11 12.21
N VAL A 297 -20.13 -1.21 12.20
CA VAL A 297 -19.10 -1.89 11.40
C VAL A 297 -19.23 -1.62 9.90
N GLU A 298 -20.46 -1.43 9.40
CA GLU A 298 -20.75 -1.16 7.99
C GLU A 298 -20.19 0.18 7.48
N ASN A 299 -19.83 1.09 8.40
CA ASN A 299 -19.23 2.37 8.06
C ASN A 299 -17.71 2.29 7.93
N VAL A 300 -17.07 1.16 8.26
CA VAL A 300 -15.66 0.93 7.91
C VAL A 300 -15.60 0.17 6.59
N PRO A 301 -15.04 0.73 5.51
CA PRO A 301 -15.04 0.08 4.20
C PRO A 301 -14.16 -1.18 4.19
N GLU A 302 -14.47 -2.11 3.28
CA GLU A 302 -13.58 -3.24 3.01
C GLU A 302 -12.25 -2.78 2.41
N ASN A 303 -11.19 -3.54 2.68
CA ASN A 303 -9.85 -3.21 2.20
C ASN A 303 -9.12 -4.44 1.66
N SER A 304 -9.04 -4.54 0.34
CA SER A 304 -8.44 -5.65 -0.40
C SER A 304 -7.01 -5.39 -0.85
N ALA A 305 -6.35 -4.31 -0.39
CA ALA A 305 -5.12 -3.80 -0.99
C ALA A 305 -4.00 -4.83 -1.16
N ALA A 306 -3.71 -5.61 -0.11
CA ALA A 306 -2.71 -6.67 -0.20
C ALA A 306 -3.04 -7.75 -1.26
N ASN A 307 -4.32 -8.09 -1.43
CA ASN A 307 -4.75 -9.08 -2.41
C ASN A 307 -4.66 -8.52 -3.83
N ASP A 308 -5.05 -7.26 -4.02
CA ASP A 308 -5.08 -6.61 -5.32
C ASP A 308 -3.67 -6.27 -5.84
N PHE A 309 -2.74 -5.93 -4.94
CA PHE A 309 -1.32 -5.80 -5.28
C PHE A 309 -0.68 -7.15 -5.62
N ALA A 310 -0.99 -8.20 -4.85
CA ALA A 310 -0.54 -9.55 -5.18
C ALA A 310 -1.14 -10.05 -6.51
N GLU A 311 -2.38 -9.65 -6.83
CA GLU A 311 -2.99 -9.91 -8.11
C GLU A 311 -2.26 -9.20 -9.26
N GLY A 312 -1.95 -7.92 -9.14
CA GLY A 312 -1.17 -7.20 -10.15
C GLY A 312 0.19 -7.84 -10.45
N LEU A 313 0.95 -8.16 -9.38
CA LEU A 313 2.24 -8.86 -9.48
C LEU A 313 2.10 -10.25 -10.10
N GLY A 314 1.08 -11.01 -9.68
CA GLY A 314 0.82 -12.36 -10.17
C GLY A 314 0.41 -12.38 -11.64
N GLN A 315 -0.45 -11.45 -12.07
CA GLN A 315 -0.86 -11.32 -13.48
C GLN A 315 0.34 -10.92 -14.35
N ALA A 316 1.17 -9.98 -13.91
CA ALA A 316 2.38 -9.61 -14.65
C ALA A 316 3.37 -10.77 -14.77
N TRP A 317 3.50 -11.60 -13.73
CA TRP A 317 4.32 -12.82 -13.77
C TRP A 317 3.76 -13.87 -14.74
N LEU A 318 2.43 -14.03 -14.79
CA LEU A 318 1.77 -14.91 -15.76
C LEU A 318 1.94 -14.42 -17.20
N GLU A 319 1.81 -13.11 -17.44
CA GLU A 319 2.02 -12.47 -18.74
C GLU A 319 3.47 -12.58 -19.22
N TYR A 320 4.45 -12.54 -18.31
CA TYR A 320 5.84 -12.83 -18.66
C TYR A 320 6.03 -14.26 -19.19
N GLY A 321 5.20 -15.21 -18.73
CA GLY A 321 5.04 -16.52 -19.39
C GLY A 321 6.15 -17.54 -19.12
N ASN A 322 6.98 -17.36 -18.08
CA ASN A 322 7.99 -18.33 -17.68
C ASN A 322 7.74 -18.86 -16.26
N PRO A 323 7.20 -20.10 -16.11
CA PRO A 323 6.86 -20.64 -14.79
C PRO A 323 8.08 -20.96 -13.92
N ASN A 324 9.28 -21.04 -14.50
CA ASN A 324 10.52 -21.26 -13.76
C ASN A 324 11.15 -19.95 -13.27
N ALA A 325 10.68 -18.81 -13.76
CA ALA A 325 11.21 -17.50 -13.39
C ALA A 325 10.61 -17.00 -12.06
N ALA A 326 11.40 -16.26 -11.30
CA ALA A 326 11.01 -15.74 -10.00
C ALA A 326 10.69 -14.24 -10.04
N VAL A 327 10.07 -13.77 -8.97
CA VAL A 327 9.94 -12.35 -8.65
C VAL A 327 11.13 -11.93 -7.80
N LEU A 328 11.86 -10.91 -8.22
CA LEU A 328 12.92 -10.25 -7.46
C LEU A 328 12.34 -9.01 -6.77
N MET A 329 12.28 -9.01 -5.45
CA MET A 329 11.88 -7.85 -4.66
C MET A 329 13.13 -7.10 -4.18
N ILE A 330 13.31 -5.87 -4.63
CA ILE A 330 14.43 -5.00 -4.22
C ILE A 330 14.09 -4.33 -2.90
N VAL A 331 14.87 -4.57 -1.84
CA VAL A 331 14.56 -4.14 -0.47
C VAL A 331 15.73 -3.37 0.15
N HIS A 332 15.46 -2.57 1.18
CA HIS A 332 16.52 -1.99 2.02
C HIS A 332 17.30 -3.09 2.74
N ALA A 333 18.57 -2.80 3.06
CA ALA A 333 19.39 -3.70 3.89
C ALA A 333 18.84 -3.85 5.31
N LYS A 334 18.19 -2.80 5.83
CA LYS A 334 17.46 -2.81 7.11
C LYS A 334 16.04 -2.36 6.85
N GLU A 335 15.09 -3.27 6.97
CA GLU A 335 13.69 -3.06 6.62
C GLU A 335 12.79 -3.42 7.80
N THR A 336 12.43 -2.43 8.63
CA THR A 336 11.53 -2.65 9.77
C THR A 336 10.09 -2.94 9.32
N ASN A 337 9.70 -2.52 8.11
CA ASN A 337 8.39 -2.80 7.53
C ASN A 337 8.40 -4.08 6.67
N MET A 338 9.30 -5.03 6.93
CA MET A 338 9.47 -6.23 6.10
C MET A 338 8.24 -7.14 6.08
N TYR A 339 7.39 -7.07 7.11
CA TYR A 339 6.20 -7.92 7.24
C TYR A 339 5.13 -7.55 6.23
N ASP A 340 4.94 -6.24 5.95
CA ASP A 340 4.08 -5.76 4.85
C ASP A 340 4.50 -6.33 3.48
N GLN A 341 5.81 -6.51 3.28
CA GLN A 341 6.38 -7.12 2.09
C GLN A 341 6.21 -8.65 2.07
N HIS A 342 6.43 -9.31 3.21
CA HIS A 342 6.27 -10.77 3.32
C HIS A 342 4.83 -11.22 3.08
N TRP A 343 3.83 -10.43 3.48
CA TRP A 343 2.43 -10.69 3.16
C TRP A 343 2.18 -10.81 1.65
N LEU A 344 2.77 -9.94 0.85
CA LEU A 344 2.68 -10.01 -0.61
C LEU A 344 3.40 -11.26 -1.14
N SER A 345 4.58 -11.60 -0.60
CA SER A 345 5.31 -12.80 -0.99
C SER A 345 4.53 -14.09 -0.72
N PHE A 346 3.85 -14.20 0.42
CA PHE A 346 3.01 -15.35 0.73
C PHE A 346 1.83 -15.47 -0.24
N LYS A 347 1.12 -14.37 -0.50
CA LYS A 347 -0.01 -14.35 -1.43
C LYS A 347 0.41 -14.73 -2.86
N LEU A 348 1.57 -14.25 -3.32
CA LEU A 348 2.11 -14.61 -4.62
C LEU A 348 2.40 -16.10 -4.74
N TYR A 349 3.02 -16.69 -3.70
CA TYR A 349 3.30 -18.10 -3.69
C TYR A 349 2.02 -18.95 -3.63
N GLU A 350 1.11 -18.64 -2.71
CA GLU A 350 -0.13 -19.42 -2.51
C GLU A 350 -1.07 -19.37 -3.72
N LYS A 351 -1.21 -18.20 -4.37
CA LYS A 351 -2.16 -18.01 -5.47
C LYS A 351 -1.57 -18.32 -6.84
N TYR A 352 -0.28 -18.05 -7.06
CA TYR A 352 0.36 -18.14 -8.39
C TYR A 352 1.52 -19.14 -8.45
N GLY A 353 2.01 -19.67 -7.33
CA GLY A 353 3.21 -20.50 -7.28
C GLY A 353 4.51 -19.73 -7.54
N ALA A 354 4.45 -18.40 -7.62
CA ALA A 354 5.59 -17.55 -7.93
C ALA A 354 6.55 -17.46 -6.73
N LYS A 355 7.81 -17.83 -6.94
CA LYS A 355 8.86 -17.67 -5.92
C LYS A 355 9.27 -16.20 -5.83
N VAL A 356 9.45 -15.69 -4.61
CA VAL A 356 9.91 -14.31 -4.37
C VAL A 356 11.29 -14.33 -3.71
N PHE A 357 12.27 -13.69 -4.33
CA PHE A 357 13.58 -13.44 -3.74
C PHE A 357 13.68 -11.98 -3.31
N ARG A 358 13.94 -11.75 -2.02
CA ARG A 358 14.22 -10.42 -1.48
C ARG A 358 15.72 -10.18 -1.53
N ARG A 359 16.16 -9.10 -2.17
CA ARG A 359 17.58 -8.75 -2.28
C ARG A 359 17.78 -7.24 -2.20
N THR A 360 18.89 -6.82 -1.62
CA THR A 360 19.38 -5.45 -1.69
C THR A 360 20.06 -5.18 -3.04
N PHE A 361 20.23 -3.91 -3.42
CA PHE A 361 21.00 -3.56 -4.62
C PHE A 361 22.41 -4.20 -4.62
N ALA A 362 23.11 -4.16 -3.49
CA ALA A 362 24.45 -4.75 -3.35
C ALA A 362 24.48 -6.27 -3.61
N GLU A 363 23.50 -7.01 -3.09
CA GLU A 363 23.39 -8.46 -3.33
C GLU A 363 23.06 -8.79 -4.79
N VAL A 364 22.21 -7.98 -5.42
CA VAL A 364 21.91 -8.11 -6.85
C VAL A 364 23.15 -7.78 -7.68
N ALA A 365 23.88 -6.70 -7.37
CA ALA A 365 25.11 -6.29 -8.06
C ALA A 365 26.24 -7.32 -7.96
N ALA A 366 26.19 -8.24 -7.00
CA ALA A 366 27.15 -9.32 -6.85
C ALA A 366 26.88 -10.54 -7.75
N GLN A 367 25.62 -10.74 -8.18
CA GLN A 367 25.19 -12.00 -8.82
C GLN A 367 24.42 -11.81 -10.13
N ALA A 368 23.95 -10.60 -10.40
CA ALA A 368 23.08 -10.33 -11.54
C ALA A 368 23.85 -10.28 -12.86
N LYS A 369 23.25 -10.87 -13.89
CA LYS A 369 23.72 -10.78 -15.26
C LYS A 369 22.55 -10.82 -16.22
N LEU A 370 22.78 -10.36 -17.45
CA LEU A 370 21.88 -10.57 -18.58
C LEU A 370 22.43 -11.69 -19.45
N ASP A 371 21.55 -12.57 -19.92
CA ASP A 371 21.89 -13.50 -21.00
C ASP A 371 21.82 -12.81 -22.38
N GLU A 372 22.07 -13.56 -23.46
CA GLU A 372 22.01 -13.06 -24.84
C GLU A 372 20.64 -12.50 -25.23
N LYS A 373 19.57 -12.94 -24.58
CA LYS A 373 18.19 -12.49 -24.80
C LYS A 373 17.79 -11.35 -23.86
N ARG A 374 18.73 -10.80 -23.10
CA ARG A 374 18.51 -9.79 -22.04
C ARG A 374 17.63 -10.31 -20.89
N THR A 375 17.52 -11.62 -20.69
CA THR A 375 16.88 -12.21 -19.50
C THR A 375 17.71 -11.87 -18.27
N LEU A 376 17.08 -11.32 -17.23
CA LEU A 376 17.74 -11.09 -15.94
C LEU A 376 17.92 -12.42 -15.20
N LEU A 377 19.16 -12.72 -14.83
CA LEU A 377 19.52 -13.89 -14.03
C LEU A 377 20.14 -13.44 -12.71
N ILE A 378 19.71 -14.04 -11.59
CA ILE A 378 20.41 -13.97 -10.30
C ILE A 378 21.08 -15.32 -10.07
N GLY A 379 22.39 -15.41 -10.30
CA GLY A 379 23.07 -16.70 -10.45
C GLY A 379 22.56 -17.44 -11.70
N GLU A 380 21.85 -18.55 -11.50
CA GLU A 380 21.21 -19.33 -12.58
C GLU A 380 19.68 -19.13 -12.63
N GLN A 381 19.11 -18.40 -11.67
CA GLN A 381 17.67 -18.25 -11.54
C GLN A 381 17.16 -17.13 -12.45
N PRO A 382 16.29 -17.42 -13.43
CA PRO A 382 15.65 -16.39 -14.24
C PRO A 382 14.67 -15.56 -13.40
N ILE A 383 14.62 -14.26 -13.69
CA ILE A 383 13.72 -13.30 -13.06
C ILE A 383 12.70 -12.81 -14.08
N ALA A 384 11.42 -12.98 -13.77
CA ALA A 384 10.30 -12.51 -14.57
C ALA A 384 9.92 -11.07 -14.24
N LEU A 385 10.05 -10.69 -12.97
CA LEU A 385 9.56 -9.44 -12.44
C LEU A 385 10.50 -8.88 -11.39
N VAL A 386 10.79 -7.58 -11.46
CA VAL A 386 11.51 -6.80 -10.46
C VAL A 386 10.51 -5.86 -9.76
N TYR A 387 10.28 -6.08 -8.48
CA TYR A 387 9.38 -5.27 -7.64
C TYR A 387 10.19 -4.40 -6.69
N PHE A 388 10.13 -3.08 -6.84
CA PHE A 388 10.90 -2.15 -6.03
C PHE A 388 10.19 -1.82 -4.72
N ARG A 389 10.85 -2.15 -3.60
CA ARG A 389 10.56 -1.69 -2.23
C ARG A 389 11.68 -0.82 -1.64
N SER A 390 12.61 -0.39 -2.50
CA SER A 390 13.75 0.51 -2.30
C SER A 390 14.12 1.09 -3.67
N GLY A 391 15.01 2.09 -3.72
CA GLY A 391 15.47 2.76 -4.96
C GLY A 391 14.69 4.03 -5.29
N TYR A 392 14.02 4.60 -4.29
CA TYR A 392 13.24 5.84 -4.38
C TYR A 392 13.88 7.00 -3.61
N SER A 393 14.93 6.72 -2.82
CA SER A 393 15.78 7.72 -2.16
C SER A 393 17.22 7.65 -2.70
N PRO A 394 17.97 8.76 -2.76
CA PRO A 394 19.40 8.72 -3.01
C PRO A 394 20.17 7.83 -2.01
N ASP A 395 19.68 7.71 -0.77
CA ASP A 395 20.31 6.90 0.28
C ASP A 395 20.25 5.39 0.00
N ASP A 396 19.38 4.96 -0.91
CA ASP A 396 19.30 3.57 -1.38
C ASP A 396 20.48 3.18 -2.27
N TYR A 397 21.19 4.18 -2.81
CA TYR A 397 22.27 4.01 -3.77
C TYR A 397 23.61 4.37 -3.13
N VAL A 398 24.14 3.44 -2.34
CA VAL A 398 25.37 3.62 -1.55
C VAL A 398 26.62 3.71 -2.44
N SER A 399 26.57 3.15 -3.65
CA SER A 399 27.67 3.13 -4.61
C SER A 399 27.19 3.23 -6.06
N ASP A 400 28.11 3.55 -6.98
CA ASP A 400 27.79 3.53 -8.42
C ASP A 400 27.40 2.13 -8.92
N ARG A 401 27.82 1.06 -8.24
CA ARG A 401 27.37 -0.31 -8.55
C ARG A 401 25.85 -0.49 -8.36
N ASP A 402 25.25 0.24 -7.43
CA ASP A 402 23.79 0.20 -7.21
C ASP A 402 23.05 0.88 -8.37
N TRP A 403 23.65 1.92 -8.96
CA TRP A 403 23.15 2.55 -10.18
C TRP A 403 23.34 1.66 -11.41
N ASP A 404 24.50 1.01 -11.55
CA ASP A 404 24.79 0.07 -12.63
C ASP A 404 23.81 -1.10 -12.62
N VAL A 405 23.47 -1.63 -11.44
CA VAL A 405 22.53 -2.74 -11.34
C VAL A 405 21.08 -2.28 -11.51
N ARG A 406 20.71 -1.06 -11.10
CA ARG A 406 19.41 -0.47 -11.47
C ARG A 406 19.28 -0.40 -12.99
N LEU A 407 20.30 0.10 -13.68
CA LEU A 407 20.35 0.12 -15.14
C LEU A 407 20.29 -1.29 -15.74
N LEU A 408 21.05 -2.25 -15.21
CA LEU A 408 21.02 -3.66 -15.65
C LEU A 408 19.60 -4.23 -15.60
N MET A 409 18.87 -3.99 -14.51
CA MET A 409 17.48 -4.43 -14.36
C MET A 409 16.56 -3.75 -15.37
N GLU A 410 16.67 -2.44 -15.57
CA GLU A 410 15.84 -1.71 -16.56
C GLU A 410 16.12 -2.19 -17.99
N ARG A 411 17.38 -2.51 -18.30
CA ARG A 411 17.80 -3.10 -19.59
C ARG A 411 17.33 -4.53 -19.78
N SER A 412 16.85 -5.22 -18.76
CA SER A 412 16.42 -6.61 -18.87
C SER A 412 15.01 -6.75 -19.46
N THR A 413 14.69 -7.97 -19.91
CA THR A 413 13.32 -8.36 -20.25
C THR A 413 12.43 -8.55 -19.03
N ALA A 414 12.91 -8.52 -17.78
CA ALA A 414 12.02 -8.64 -16.62
C ALA A 414 11.02 -7.47 -16.59
N VAL A 415 9.77 -7.72 -16.15
CA VAL A 415 8.77 -6.67 -15.87
C VAL A 415 9.24 -5.85 -14.69
N LYS A 416 9.24 -4.52 -14.78
CA LYS A 416 9.58 -3.65 -13.64
C LYS A 416 8.31 -3.11 -13.02
N SER A 417 8.24 -3.09 -11.69
CA SER A 417 7.19 -2.44 -10.92
C SER A 417 7.81 -1.49 -9.89
N PRO A 418 7.91 -0.20 -10.20
CA PRO A 418 7.70 0.42 -11.52
C PRO A 418 8.92 0.32 -12.45
N SER A 419 8.72 0.52 -13.75
CA SER A 419 9.78 0.89 -14.70
C SER A 419 10.36 2.27 -14.38
N ILE A 420 11.55 2.58 -14.93
CA ILE A 420 12.17 3.91 -14.71
C ILE A 420 11.28 5.07 -15.19
N SER A 421 10.50 4.89 -16.27
CA SER A 421 9.57 5.93 -16.75
C SER A 421 8.43 6.16 -15.76
N TYR A 422 7.82 5.10 -15.23
CA TYR A 422 6.81 5.20 -14.17
C TYR A 422 7.38 5.86 -12.91
N HIS A 423 8.63 5.55 -12.54
CA HIS A 423 9.31 6.20 -11.42
C HIS A 423 9.43 7.72 -11.65
N LEU A 424 9.88 8.14 -12.85
CA LEU A 424 9.98 9.56 -13.22
C LEU A 424 8.63 10.29 -13.24
N VAL A 425 7.55 9.61 -13.63
CA VAL A 425 6.18 10.18 -13.58
C VAL A 425 5.76 10.56 -12.17
N GLY A 426 6.27 9.86 -11.14
CA GLY A 426 5.98 10.17 -9.73
C GLY A 426 6.64 11.46 -9.23
N ALA A 427 7.56 12.05 -10.00
CA ALA A 427 8.22 13.28 -9.60
C ALA A 427 7.21 14.42 -9.38
N LYS A 428 7.43 15.20 -8.32
CA LYS A 428 6.57 16.34 -7.96
C LYS A 428 6.51 17.38 -9.07
N LYS A 429 7.59 17.52 -9.85
CA LYS A 429 7.61 18.36 -11.05
C LYS A 429 6.62 17.89 -12.12
N ILE A 430 6.48 16.58 -12.35
CA ILE A 430 5.49 16.05 -13.30
C ILE A 430 4.07 16.30 -12.79
N GLN A 431 3.80 16.07 -11.51
CA GLN A 431 2.50 16.40 -10.89
C GLN A 431 2.15 17.88 -11.12
N GLN A 432 3.10 18.79 -10.92
CA GLN A 432 2.91 20.22 -11.15
C GLN A 432 2.64 20.54 -12.63
N GLU A 433 3.43 20.00 -13.56
CA GLU A 433 3.25 20.23 -15.00
C GLU A 433 1.89 19.73 -15.51
N LEU A 434 1.38 18.62 -14.97
CA LEU A 434 0.05 18.10 -15.31
C LEU A 434 -1.09 19.05 -14.94
N THR A 435 -0.89 19.98 -14.00
CA THR A 435 -1.92 20.97 -13.64
C THR A 435 -2.03 22.12 -14.65
N LYS A 436 -1.06 22.29 -15.55
CA LYS A 436 -1.08 23.38 -16.53
C LYS A 436 -2.24 23.20 -17.51
N PRO A 437 -2.93 24.28 -17.91
CA PRO A 437 -4.02 24.21 -18.87
C PRO A 437 -3.63 23.49 -20.17
N GLY A 438 -4.45 22.54 -20.61
CA GLY A 438 -4.23 21.78 -21.85
C GLY A 438 -3.24 20.61 -21.75
N VAL A 439 -2.52 20.44 -20.64
CA VAL A 439 -1.56 19.34 -20.49
C VAL A 439 -2.27 18.02 -20.20
N LEU A 440 -3.26 18.00 -19.30
CA LEU A 440 -4.07 16.78 -19.03
C LEU A 440 -4.71 16.23 -20.31
N GLU A 441 -5.24 17.10 -21.17
CA GLU A 441 -5.91 16.75 -22.43
C GLU A 441 -5.01 16.01 -23.43
N ARG A 442 -3.69 16.12 -23.29
CA ARG A 442 -2.74 15.33 -24.10
C ARG A 442 -2.78 13.85 -23.74
N PHE A 443 -3.07 13.54 -22.47
CA PHE A 443 -2.95 12.20 -21.92
C PHE A 443 -4.30 11.57 -21.61
N LEU A 444 -5.33 12.34 -21.27
CA LEU A 444 -6.69 11.86 -21.10
C LEU A 444 -7.57 12.44 -22.21
N HIS A 445 -8.54 11.66 -22.67
CA HIS A 445 -9.45 12.07 -23.75
C HIS A 445 -10.91 12.10 -23.32
N ASP A 446 -11.26 11.33 -22.29
CA ASP A 446 -12.58 11.39 -21.69
C ASP A 446 -12.72 12.68 -20.88
N LYS A 447 -13.68 13.51 -21.29
CA LYS A 447 -13.95 14.82 -20.66
C LYS A 447 -14.38 14.68 -19.21
N ASP A 448 -15.10 13.61 -18.86
CA ASP A 448 -15.51 13.35 -17.47
C ASP A 448 -14.28 13.01 -16.60
N ALA A 449 -13.44 12.08 -17.08
CA ALA A 449 -12.19 11.73 -16.41
C ALA A 449 -11.26 12.96 -16.24
N ILE A 450 -11.12 13.80 -17.28
CA ILE A 450 -10.33 15.03 -17.21
C ILE A 450 -10.90 15.98 -16.15
N ALA A 451 -12.22 16.17 -16.11
CA ALA A 451 -12.87 17.05 -15.14
C ALA A 451 -12.65 16.55 -13.71
N LYS A 452 -12.85 15.25 -13.46
CA LYS A 452 -12.65 14.63 -12.14
C LYS A 452 -11.20 14.72 -11.66
N VAL A 453 -10.24 14.38 -12.53
CA VAL A 453 -8.80 14.49 -12.18
C VAL A 453 -8.44 15.93 -11.87
N ARG A 454 -8.89 16.89 -12.69
CA ARG A 454 -8.63 18.31 -12.47
C ARG A 454 -9.25 18.85 -11.18
N GLU A 455 -10.45 18.41 -10.83
CA GLU A 455 -11.13 18.80 -9.58
C GLU A 455 -10.31 18.39 -8.35
N SER A 456 -9.53 17.31 -8.45
CA SER A 456 -8.66 16.86 -7.36
C SER A 456 -7.32 17.59 -7.26
N PHE A 457 -7.00 18.53 -8.16
CA PHE A 457 -5.74 19.26 -8.08
C PHE A 457 -5.79 20.40 -7.06
N ALA A 458 -4.84 20.39 -6.12
CA ALA A 458 -4.50 21.59 -5.36
C ALA A 458 -3.75 22.59 -6.26
N GLY A 459 -3.62 23.84 -5.80
CA GLY A 459 -2.71 24.79 -6.44
C GLY A 459 -1.28 24.27 -6.48
N LEU A 460 -0.69 24.20 -7.67
CA LEU A 460 0.66 23.70 -7.93
C LEU A 460 1.37 24.64 -8.91
N TRP A 461 2.55 25.12 -8.51
CA TRP A 461 3.28 26.13 -9.27
C TRP A 461 4.74 25.76 -9.47
N SER A 462 5.22 26.02 -10.68
CA SER A 462 6.65 26.07 -10.97
C SER A 462 7.27 27.29 -10.28
N LEU A 463 8.55 27.17 -9.91
CA LEU A 463 9.33 28.30 -9.38
C LEU A 463 10.32 28.86 -10.41
N GLU A 464 10.19 28.40 -11.65
CA GLU A 464 10.97 28.87 -12.79
C GLU A 464 10.33 30.14 -13.38
N ASN A 465 11.09 30.88 -14.21
CA ASN A 465 10.69 32.15 -14.82
C ASN A 465 9.58 32.03 -15.91
N ASP A 466 8.47 31.34 -15.62
CA ASP A 466 7.30 31.16 -16.51
C ASP A 466 6.05 31.92 -16.04
N GLY A 467 6.24 33.00 -15.26
CA GLY A 467 5.15 33.84 -14.73
C GLY A 467 4.88 33.64 -13.23
N GLY A 468 5.77 32.93 -12.53
CA GLY A 468 5.69 32.63 -11.10
C GLY A 468 6.13 33.75 -10.15
N ASP A 469 6.57 34.91 -10.63
CA ASP A 469 7.08 35.99 -9.76
C ASP A 469 6.04 36.42 -8.70
N HIS A 470 4.77 36.56 -9.10
CA HIS A 470 3.69 36.87 -8.17
C HIS A 470 3.50 35.78 -7.11
N ILE A 471 3.54 34.49 -7.50
CA ILE A 471 3.32 33.41 -6.54
C ILE A 471 4.50 33.27 -5.58
N LEU A 472 5.72 33.56 -6.05
CA LEU A 472 6.92 33.62 -5.21
C LEU A 472 6.81 34.74 -4.18
N GLU A 473 6.40 35.95 -4.60
CA GLU A 473 6.14 37.07 -3.70
C GLU A 473 5.06 36.73 -2.66
N GLU A 474 3.98 36.09 -3.10
CA GLU A 474 2.89 35.65 -2.22
C GLU A 474 3.36 34.58 -1.22
N ALA A 475 4.12 33.58 -1.66
CA ALA A 475 4.69 32.55 -0.81
C ALA A 475 5.71 33.10 0.19
N VAL A 476 6.43 34.16 -0.17
CA VAL A 476 7.32 34.86 0.75
C VAL A 476 6.53 35.69 1.77
N ALA A 477 5.41 36.30 1.36
CA ALA A 477 4.58 37.15 2.22
C ALA A 477 3.68 36.34 3.17
N LYS A 478 3.18 35.18 2.72
CA LYS A 478 2.24 34.30 3.45
C LYS A 478 2.68 32.83 3.35
N PRO A 479 3.87 32.49 3.87
CA PRO A 479 4.44 31.16 3.66
C PRO A 479 3.64 30.02 4.29
N GLU A 480 2.79 30.31 5.28
CA GLU A 480 1.92 29.33 5.94
C GLU A 480 0.89 28.71 4.98
N GLY A 481 0.54 29.40 3.88
CA GLY A 481 -0.38 28.90 2.86
C GLY A 481 0.24 27.92 1.88
N PHE A 482 1.54 27.64 1.99
CA PHE A 482 2.28 26.86 1.01
C PHE A 482 3.13 25.75 1.63
N VAL A 483 3.47 24.78 0.78
CA VAL A 483 4.43 23.72 1.03
C VAL A 483 5.42 23.71 -0.12
N LEU A 484 6.71 23.77 0.19
CA LEU A 484 7.77 23.68 -0.80
C LEU A 484 8.30 22.24 -0.82
N LYS A 485 8.21 21.58 -1.98
CA LYS A 485 8.50 20.15 -2.12
C LYS A 485 9.70 19.90 -3.05
N PRO A 486 10.80 19.27 -2.58
CA PRO A 486 11.86 18.80 -3.46
C PRO A 486 11.44 17.54 -4.23
N GLN A 487 12.24 17.13 -5.22
CA GLN A 487 12.05 15.86 -5.94
C GLN A 487 12.51 14.64 -5.12
N ARG A 488 11.82 14.36 -4.02
CA ARG A 488 12.10 13.21 -3.13
C ARG A 488 10.81 12.48 -2.77
N GLU A 489 10.93 11.20 -2.50
CA GLU A 489 9.88 10.31 -2.00
C GLU A 489 10.17 9.87 -0.55
N GLY A 490 9.19 9.26 0.12
CA GLY A 490 9.41 8.59 1.42
C GLY A 490 9.18 9.46 2.67
N GLY A 491 8.71 10.70 2.51
CA GLY A 491 8.39 11.63 3.61
C GLY A 491 9.62 12.31 4.23
N GLY A 492 9.40 13.42 4.95
CA GLY A 492 10.44 14.16 5.69
C GLY A 492 11.28 15.14 4.86
N ASN A 493 10.93 15.39 3.60
CA ASN A 493 11.69 16.28 2.71
C ASN A 493 11.03 17.64 2.45
N ASN A 494 9.75 17.80 2.81
CA ASN A 494 8.98 19.01 2.53
C ASN A 494 9.35 20.13 3.50
N ILE A 495 9.26 21.38 3.01
CA ILE A 495 9.54 22.58 3.76
C ILE A 495 8.23 23.34 3.98
N TYR A 496 7.98 23.79 5.21
CA TYR A 496 6.72 24.39 5.65
C TYR A 496 6.92 25.71 6.38
N GLY A 497 5.86 26.51 6.47
CA GLY A 497 5.83 27.73 7.27
C GLY A 497 6.98 28.68 6.93
N LYS A 498 7.54 29.37 7.93
CA LYS A 498 8.58 30.39 7.74
C LYS A 498 9.82 29.91 6.97
N ASP A 499 10.09 28.61 6.96
CA ASP A 499 11.22 28.04 6.23
C ASP A 499 10.99 28.05 4.71
N VAL A 500 9.74 28.09 4.24
CA VAL A 500 9.41 28.32 2.82
C VAL A 500 9.96 29.66 2.36
N ALA A 501 9.58 30.75 3.04
CA ALA A 501 10.05 32.10 2.70
C ALA A 501 11.58 32.23 2.83
N THR A 502 12.16 31.58 3.84
CA THR A 502 13.62 31.58 4.06
C THR A 502 14.35 30.84 2.95
N THR A 503 13.81 29.72 2.48
CA THR A 503 14.42 28.90 1.42
C THR A 503 14.31 29.59 0.07
N ILE A 504 13.13 30.11 -0.29
CA ILE A 504 12.93 30.84 -1.55
C ILE A 504 13.89 32.02 -1.68
N LYS A 505 14.13 32.77 -0.59
CA LYS A 505 15.07 33.92 -0.60
C LYS A 505 16.54 33.54 -0.72
N LYS A 506 16.90 32.30 -0.37
CA LYS A 506 18.30 31.83 -0.37
C LYS A 506 18.71 31.23 -1.71
N LEU A 507 17.78 30.54 -2.37
CA LEU A 507 18.07 29.80 -3.60
C LEU A 507 18.14 30.74 -4.81
N ASN A 508 19.03 30.42 -5.74
CA ASN A 508 19.03 31.06 -7.05
C ASN A 508 18.02 30.37 -7.99
N GLN A 509 17.79 30.96 -9.16
CA GLN A 509 16.82 30.46 -10.15
C GLN A 509 17.08 29.03 -10.63
N GLU A 510 18.34 28.60 -10.75
CA GLU A 510 18.68 27.24 -11.15
C GLU A 510 18.38 26.23 -10.03
N GLU A 511 18.66 26.61 -8.78
CA GLU A 511 18.38 25.76 -7.61
C GLU A 511 16.88 25.65 -7.32
N LEU A 512 16.09 26.68 -7.63
CA LEU A 512 14.63 26.67 -7.49
C LEU A 512 13.96 25.58 -8.36
N ALA A 513 14.57 25.19 -9.48
CA ALA A 513 14.08 24.13 -10.36
C ALA A 513 14.07 22.72 -9.71
N ALA A 514 14.75 22.55 -8.57
CA ALA A 514 14.67 21.32 -7.79
C ALA A 514 13.36 21.19 -6.98
N TYR A 515 12.57 22.27 -6.90
CA TYR A 515 11.39 22.35 -6.04
C TYR A 515 10.12 22.65 -6.84
N VAL A 516 8.98 22.27 -6.25
CA VAL A 516 7.66 22.78 -6.63
C VAL A 516 7.00 23.42 -5.43
N LEU A 517 6.23 24.47 -5.69
CA LEU A 517 5.41 25.12 -4.67
C LEU A 517 3.99 24.57 -4.77
N MET A 518 3.44 24.14 -3.64
CA MET A 518 2.09 23.60 -3.56
C MET A 518 1.26 24.36 -2.53
N GLN A 519 -0.02 24.54 -2.81
CA GLN A 519 -1.00 25.00 -1.83
C GLN A 519 -1.00 24.06 -0.63
N ARG A 520 -0.90 24.62 0.58
CA ARG A 520 -1.10 23.86 1.80
C ARG A 520 -2.59 23.54 1.95
N ILE A 521 -2.90 22.25 2.10
CA ILE A 521 -4.26 21.77 2.37
C ILE A 521 -4.46 21.78 3.89
N PHE A 522 -5.63 22.23 4.35
CA PHE A 522 -5.97 22.29 5.77
C PHE A 522 -7.17 21.37 6.08
N PRO A 523 -6.92 20.10 6.44
CA PRO A 523 -8.00 19.16 6.75
C PRO A 523 -8.72 19.47 8.06
N THR A 524 -9.89 18.88 8.23
CA THR A 524 -10.58 18.85 9.52
C THR A 524 -9.71 18.16 10.57
N VAL A 525 -9.60 18.79 11.74
CA VAL A 525 -8.91 18.22 12.89
C VAL A 525 -9.86 17.35 13.69
N HIS A 526 -9.46 16.13 14.00
CA HIS A 526 -10.22 15.18 14.80
C HIS A 526 -9.49 14.86 16.11
N ASP A 527 -10.22 14.66 17.20
CA ASP A 527 -9.67 14.03 18.39
C ASP A 527 -9.58 12.51 18.15
N SER A 528 -8.43 11.91 18.47
CA SER A 528 -8.18 10.48 18.27
C SER A 528 -7.29 9.90 19.38
N TYR A 529 -7.35 8.58 19.53
CA TYR A 529 -6.57 7.80 20.49
C TYR A 529 -5.45 7.09 19.74
N LEU A 530 -4.22 7.53 19.93
CA LEU A 530 -3.04 7.02 19.24
C LEU A 530 -2.33 5.99 20.12
N VAL A 531 -2.12 4.79 19.60
CA VAL A 531 -1.41 3.70 20.28
C VAL A 531 -0.03 3.51 19.67
N ARG A 532 1.00 3.64 20.50
CA ARG A 532 2.41 3.42 20.14
C ARG A 532 3.15 2.81 21.31
N ASP A 533 3.92 1.76 21.06
CA ASP A 533 4.72 1.06 22.07
C ASP A 533 3.88 0.63 23.29
N GLY A 534 2.64 0.18 23.03
CA GLY A 534 1.66 -0.21 24.06
C GLY A 534 1.03 0.96 24.82
N VAL A 535 1.41 2.21 24.53
CA VAL A 535 0.90 3.41 25.20
C VAL A 535 -0.15 4.10 24.33
N CYS A 536 -1.32 4.32 24.91
CA CYS A 536 -2.39 5.10 24.30
C CYS A 536 -2.31 6.57 24.73
N ARG A 537 -2.45 7.49 23.78
CA ARG A 537 -2.50 8.94 24.02
C ARG A 537 -3.62 9.58 23.21
N THR A 538 -4.40 10.44 23.83
CA THR A 538 -5.33 11.32 23.13
C THR A 538 -4.55 12.41 22.40
N SER A 539 -4.90 12.69 21.15
CA SER A 539 -4.26 13.72 20.35
C SER A 539 -5.21 14.28 19.32
N LYS A 540 -4.99 15.54 18.94
CA LYS A 540 -5.61 16.14 17.76
C LYS A 540 -4.86 15.69 16.52
N ILE A 541 -5.57 15.16 15.54
CA ILE A 541 -5.00 14.60 14.33
C ILE A 541 -5.59 15.21 13.06
N ILE A 542 -4.82 15.12 11.99
CA ILE A 542 -5.30 15.23 10.62
C ILE A 542 -4.98 13.94 9.87
N SER A 543 -5.83 13.59 8.91
CA SER A 543 -5.75 12.34 8.17
C SER A 543 -5.54 12.58 6.68
N GLU A 544 -4.79 11.66 6.07
CA GLU A 544 -4.49 11.61 4.66
C GLU A 544 -4.96 10.27 4.11
N LEU A 545 -5.82 10.31 3.10
CA LEU A 545 -6.41 9.15 2.45
C LEU A 545 -5.57 8.76 1.23
N GLY A 546 -4.94 7.60 1.26
CA GLY A 546 -4.29 6.96 0.12
C GLY A 546 -5.21 5.96 -0.56
N ILE A 547 -5.42 6.09 -1.87
CA ILE A 547 -6.11 5.11 -2.69
C ILE A 547 -5.10 4.38 -3.55
N PHE A 548 -5.06 3.05 -3.39
CA PHE A 548 -4.18 2.21 -4.17
C PHE A 548 -4.76 1.95 -5.56
N GLY A 549 -3.89 1.83 -6.56
CA GLY A 549 -4.25 1.47 -7.92
C GLY A 549 -3.33 0.39 -8.47
N THR A 550 -3.89 -0.56 -9.21
CA THR A 550 -3.13 -1.59 -9.93
C THR A 550 -3.39 -1.46 -11.43
N TYR A 551 -2.31 -1.33 -12.20
CA TYR A 551 -2.35 -1.24 -13.66
C TYR A 551 -1.42 -2.26 -14.31
N LEU A 552 -1.88 -2.95 -15.35
CA LEU A 552 -1.08 -3.88 -16.16
C LEU A 552 -1.48 -3.77 -17.62
N ARG A 553 -0.48 -3.62 -18.50
CA ARG A 553 -0.65 -3.79 -19.95
C ARG A 553 0.47 -4.62 -20.54
N ASN A 554 0.21 -5.22 -21.69
CA ASN A 554 1.20 -5.92 -22.51
C ASN A 554 1.11 -5.34 -23.93
N GLY A 555 2.13 -4.56 -24.32
CA GLY A 555 2.03 -3.69 -25.49
C GLY A 555 0.88 -2.70 -25.33
N GLU A 556 0.00 -2.65 -26.32
CA GLU A 556 -1.19 -1.77 -26.33
C GLU A 556 -2.39 -2.35 -25.55
N LYS A 557 -2.34 -3.63 -25.17
CA LYS A 557 -3.48 -4.30 -24.52
C LYS A 557 -3.48 -4.02 -23.02
N GLU A 558 -4.47 -3.26 -22.55
CA GLU A 558 -4.79 -3.16 -21.12
C GLU A 558 -5.32 -4.50 -20.61
N ILE A 559 -4.68 -5.04 -19.57
CA ILE A 559 -5.01 -6.33 -18.95
C ILE A 559 -5.70 -6.10 -17.60
N LEU A 560 -5.24 -5.10 -16.85
CA LEU A 560 -5.78 -4.74 -15.55
C LEU A 560 -5.70 -3.23 -15.36
N ASN A 561 -6.81 -2.61 -14.96
CA ASN A 561 -6.84 -1.24 -14.47
C ASN A 561 -7.89 -1.17 -13.36
N LYS A 562 -7.44 -1.15 -12.10
CA LYS A 562 -8.29 -1.42 -10.94
C LYS A 562 -7.95 -0.51 -9.75
N GLN A 563 -8.99 -0.06 -9.05
CA GLN A 563 -8.86 0.47 -7.69
C GLN A 563 -8.57 -0.67 -6.71
N ALA A 564 -7.50 -0.55 -5.92
CA ALA A 564 -6.87 -1.67 -5.23
C ALA A 564 -6.86 -1.48 -3.70
N GLY A 565 -7.98 -1.08 -3.10
CA GLY A 565 -8.08 -0.76 -1.67
C GLY A 565 -7.58 0.63 -1.29
N HIS A 566 -7.39 0.85 0.02
CA HIS A 566 -7.09 2.17 0.57
C HIS A 566 -6.13 2.10 1.77
N LEU A 567 -5.64 3.26 2.19
CA LEU A 567 -4.78 3.47 3.34
C LEU A 567 -5.21 4.79 3.98
N VAL A 568 -5.33 4.87 5.31
CA VAL A 568 -5.37 6.17 5.98
C VAL A 568 -4.13 6.30 6.85
N ARG A 569 -3.47 7.45 6.73
CA ARG A 569 -2.38 7.85 7.60
C ARG A 569 -2.86 9.03 8.42
N SER A 570 -2.73 8.92 9.73
CA SER A 570 -3.10 9.99 10.65
C SER A 570 -1.86 10.49 11.38
N LYS A 571 -1.75 11.81 11.56
CA LYS A 571 -0.65 12.46 12.27
C LYS A 571 -1.19 13.53 13.21
N VAL A 572 -0.41 13.89 14.23
CA VAL A 572 -0.79 15.00 15.11
C VAL A 572 -0.89 16.31 14.31
N SER A 573 -1.91 17.12 14.59
CA SER A 573 -2.25 18.32 13.80
C SER A 573 -1.11 19.34 13.72
N ASP A 574 -0.29 19.38 14.77
CA ASP A 574 0.80 20.35 14.91
C ASP A 574 2.10 19.83 14.27
N SER A 575 2.09 18.64 13.68
CA SER A 575 3.23 18.07 12.95
C SER A 575 3.15 18.37 11.46
N ASP A 576 4.18 19.02 10.93
CA ASP A 576 4.32 19.26 9.51
C ASP A 576 4.66 17.96 8.73
N GLU A 577 5.30 16.97 9.36
CA GLU A 577 5.65 15.67 8.75
C GLU A 577 4.62 14.56 9.06
N GLY A 578 4.42 13.60 8.13
CA GLY A 578 3.37 12.57 8.23
C GLY A 578 3.76 11.11 7.97
N GLY A 579 5.03 10.82 7.69
CA GLY A 579 5.45 9.45 7.38
C GLY A 579 5.33 8.51 8.59
N VAL A 580 4.58 7.39 8.44
CA VAL A 580 4.51 6.33 9.47
C VAL A 580 5.87 5.64 9.61
N ALA A 581 6.51 5.30 8.49
CA ALA A 581 7.87 4.73 8.49
C ALA A 581 8.91 5.72 9.08
N ALA A 582 8.71 7.02 8.86
CA ALA A 582 9.53 8.08 9.43
C ALA A 582 9.27 8.31 10.94
N GLY A 583 8.14 7.84 11.48
CA GLY A 583 7.83 7.85 12.91
C GLY A 583 6.82 8.93 13.36
N TYR A 584 6.33 9.77 12.44
CA TYR A 584 5.45 10.90 12.73
C TYR A 584 3.96 10.55 12.64
N GLY A 585 3.61 9.56 11.81
CA GLY A 585 2.24 9.10 11.60
C GLY A 585 1.91 7.78 12.29
N VAL A 586 0.62 7.46 12.33
CA VAL A 586 0.05 6.16 12.65
C VAL A 586 -0.79 5.64 11.48
N LEU A 587 -1.01 4.32 11.43
CA LEU A 587 -2.00 3.73 10.53
C LEU A 587 -3.42 3.90 11.07
N ASP A 588 -4.37 4.12 10.16
CA ASP A 588 -5.77 4.37 10.48
C ASP A 588 -6.67 3.75 9.38
N SER A 589 -7.99 3.80 9.56
CA SER A 589 -8.97 3.52 8.52
C SER A 589 -10.10 4.57 8.56
N PRO A 590 -10.83 4.78 7.46
CA PRO A 590 -11.91 5.75 7.46
C PRO A 590 -13.17 5.17 8.12
N TYR A 591 -13.94 6.02 8.79
CA TYR A 591 -15.30 5.78 9.21
C TYR A 591 -16.24 6.65 8.35
N LEU A 592 -16.98 6.03 7.45
CA LEU A 592 -17.78 6.73 6.45
C LEU A 592 -19.00 7.39 7.11
N THR A 593 -19.05 8.72 7.02
CA THR A 593 -20.15 9.58 7.53
C THR A 593 -21.08 10.06 6.44
#